data_AF-A0A951SHX9-F1
#
_entry.id   AF-A0A951SHX9-F1
#
_cell.length_a   1.000
_cell.length_b   1.000
_cell.length_c   1.000
_cell.angle_alpha   90.00
_cell.angle_beta   90.00
_cell.angle_gamma   90.00
#
_symmetry.space_group_name_H-M   'P 1'
#
loop_
_entity.id
_entity.type
_entity.pdbx_description
1 polymer ?
#
loop_
_entity_poly.entity_id
_entity_poly.type
_entity_poly.pdbx_seq_one_letter_code
_entity_poly.pdbx_strand_id
1 'polypeptide(L)'
;MKIEERFFVAAPVARVWRFITDPNEVGPCVPGCGDVEVTGATTYRSRVTVGLGPIKASFLFDVEVTEMIEPSHVLSVTRGEEGSRASLLSAHNELRLSAVDGGTEVFYSSEISISGRLGKFGLGVMKKKAKSLGDEFAQNFRARVENGNQELEAPPAATLSRGVNSTMSKANWYDMREFLEFLDKQNDLHHVTDEVDPDWEINGITRIGLQEHGPALQFDRIKGCDYPMVANLLGTDRRFLWALGLDKWHTFNEDWCRRTDKPVKPRIVSSAPCQEVVLEGSDIDLDLICNTKWHQYDGGRFPGTLSVSITKDPETGVLNAGIYRMGTLGKNKLGWGAPEYTHGRQHYMMYERRGEPMPMAVVTGYDPTVFIVASTRTPPGIDEFEIAGGLRGEPLDMVMCQTVDIPVPATSEFVFEGFVRPGHREIEGGFGEYTGYYGEARSNPVFEVTRVTMRRNPIYLGAREQWYPSESAFSVGKSSQAVAYKTVKSLVPGVLDMRCDVTYECIVKIDKLFPGHPQQVMDAVWGATYARYKHVIVVDKDIDIWDYDSVHWALSTRVRADRDVNILPRRAGQWLDPAVSLREKGWQTGLGIDATMCNEEYEFWGEKPPRTVDDPEILARTLAKWGDKLAWRKR
;
A
#
# COMPACT_ATOMS: atom_id res chain seq x y z
N MET A 1 -32.76 -2.51 10.62
CA MET A 1 -32.88 -1.03 10.73
C MET A 1 -31.52 -0.50 11.12
N LYS A 2 -31.13 0.71 10.69
CA LYS A 2 -29.83 1.29 10.99
C LYS A 2 -29.98 2.57 11.81
N ILE A 3 -29.16 2.73 12.84
CA ILE A 3 -28.98 3.95 13.64
C ILE A 3 -27.56 4.43 13.38
N GLU A 4 -27.39 5.72 13.11
CA GLU A 4 -26.08 6.37 13.00
C GLU A 4 -26.15 7.70 13.73
N GLU A 5 -25.20 7.94 14.62
CA GLU A 5 -25.10 9.18 15.39
C GLU A 5 -23.64 9.66 15.44
N ARG A 6 -23.46 10.99 15.47
CA ARG A 6 -22.17 11.64 15.71
C ARG A 6 -22.33 12.68 16.81
N PHE A 7 -21.45 12.64 17.79
CA PHE A 7 -21.45 13.65 18.85
C PHE A 7 -20.03 13.95 19.32
N PHE A 8 -19.84 15.20 19.74
CA PHE A 8 -18.57 15.71 20.29
C PHE A 8 -18.50 15.48 21.80
N VAL A 9 -17.32 15.11 22.30
CA VAL A 9 -17.02 14.96 23.72
C VAL A 9 -15.80 15.80 24.07
N ALA A 10 -15.91 16.68 25.06
CA ALA A 10 -14.84 17.56 25.53
C ALA A 10 -13.80 16.82 26.39
N ALA A 11 -13.19 15.77 25.84
CA ALA A 11 -12.15 14.96 26.46
C ALA A 11 -11.15 14.43 25.40
N PRO A 12 -9.87 14.21 25.78
CA PRO A 12 -8.89 13.59 24.88
C PRO A 12 -9.29 12.16 24.47
N VAL A 13 -8.88 11.73 23.27
CA VAL A 13 -9.22 10.41 22.71
C VAL A 13 -8.88 9.27 23.68
N ALA A 14 -7.73 9.34 24.37
CA ALA A 14 -7.33 8.32 25.35
C ALA A 14 -8.33 8.16 26.51
N ARG A 15 -8.93 9.25 26.98
CA ARG A 15 -9.94 9.23 28.05
C ARG A 15 -11.26 8.66 27.55
N VAL A 16 -11.69 9.10 26.36
CA VAL A 16 -12.89 8.58 25.71
C VAL A 16 -12.75 7.09 25.39
N TRP A 17 -11.55 6.67 24.97
CA TRP A 17 -11.21 5.29 24.67
C TRP A 17 -11.31 4.39 25.91
N ARG A 18 -10.68 4.78 27.02
CA ARG A 18 -10.77 4.04 28.27
C ARG A 18 -12.23 3.88 28.74
N PHE A 19 -13.02 4.93 28.57
CA PHE A 19 -14.42 4.90 28.93
C PHE A 19 -15.23 3.96 28.02
N ILE A 20 -15.01 3.98 26.70
CA ILE A 20 -15.80 3.21 25.75
C ILE A 20 -15.47 1.71 25.72
N THR A 21 -14.28 1.36 26.21
CA THR A 21 -13.78 -0.02 26.29
C THR A 21 -14.08 -0.70 27.61
N ASP A 22 -14.58 0.02 28.62
CA ASP A 22 -15.04 -0.55 29.88
C ASP A 22 -16.56 -0.76 29.86
N PRO A 23 -17.05 -2.01 29.82
CA PRO A 23 -18.48 -2.29 29.79
C PRO A 23 -19.24 -1.75 31.02
N ASN A 24 -18.57 -1.60 32.16
CA ASN A 24 -19.19 -1.08 33.39
C ASN A 24 -19.36 0.45 33.35
N GLU A 25 -18.57 1.14 32.53
CA GLU A 25 -18.68 2.59 32.31
C GLU A 25 -19.68 2.90 31.19
N VAL A 26 -19.66 2.13 30.09
CA VAL A 26 -20.56 2.31 28.94
C VAL A 26 -21.98 1.84 29.25
N GLY A 27 -22.15 0.71 29.94
CA GLY A 27 -23.45 0.11 30.22
C GLY A 27 -24.46 1.08 30.83
N PRO A 28 -24.11 1.82 31.90
CA PRO A 28 -24.99 2.81 32.50
C PRO A 28 -25.36 4.00 31.60
N CYS A 29 -24.67 4.20 30.47
CA CYS A 29 -25.06 5.22 29.49
C CYS A 29 -26.26 4.77 28.65
N VAL A 30 -26.49 3.47 28.53
CA VAL A 30 -27.59 2.89 27.73
C VAL A 30 -28.90 3.01 28.51
N PRO A 31 -29.93 3.69 27.99
CA PRO A 31 -31.18 3.87 28.72
C PRO A 31 -31.91 2.56 29.01
N GLY A 32 -32.28 2.35 30.28
CA GLY A 32 -32.95 1.13 30.74
C GLY A 32 -32.03 -0.08 30.91
N CYS A 33 -30.72 0.11 30.77
CA CYS A 33 -29.70 -0.88 31.12
C CYS A 33 -29.64 -1.07 32.64
N GLY A 34 -29.70 -2.32 33.09
CA GLY A 34 -29.44 -2.73 34.46
C GLY A 34 -27.96 -3.07 34.65
N ASP A 35 -27.68 -3.98 35.58
CA ASP A 35 -26.30 -4.41 35.85
C ASP A 35 -25.65 -5.06 34.62
N VAL A 36 -24.37 -4.75 34.43
CA VAL A 36 -23.51 -5.37 33.41
C VAL A 36 -22.67 -6.45 34.08
N GLU A 37 -22.75 -7.65 33.56
CA GLU A 37 -21.93 -8.80 33.97
C GLU A 37 -20.86 -9.04 32.91
N VAL A 38 -19.59 -8.81 33.24
CA VAL A 38 -18.48 -9.14 32.33
C VAL A 38 -18.23 -10.64 32.35
N THR A 39 -18.51 -11.32 31.24
CA THR A 39 -18.47 -12.79 31.13
C THR A 39 -17.17 -13.32 30.51
N GLY A 40 -16.33 -12.44 29.96
CA GLY A 40 -15.05 -12.76 29.35
C GLY A 40 -14.25 -11.51 28.98
N ALA A 41 -13.07 -11.68 28.37
CA ALA A 41 -12.18 -10.55 28.04
C ALA A 41 -12.79 -9.57 27.02
N THR A 42 -13.63 -10.06 26.11
CA THR A 42 -14.33 -9.28 25.09
C THR A 42 -15.84 -9.47 25.12
N THR A 43 -16.37 -10.19 26.12
CA THR A 43 -17.79 -10.52 26.20
C THR A 43 -18.40 -10.05 27.51
N TYR A 44 -19.61 -9.51 27.42
CA TYR A 44 -20.38 -9.07 28.57
C TYR A 44 -21.87 -9.23 28.33
N ARG A 45 -22.61 -9.40 29.42
CA ARG A 45 -24.05 -9.56 29.42
C ARG A 45 -24.71 -8.40 30.14
N SER A 46 -25.83 -7.93 29.62
CA SER A 46 -26.62 -6.90 30.28
C SER A 46 -28.12 -7.07 30.04
N ARG A 47 -28.92 -6.70 31.04
CA ARG A 47 -30.37 -6.63 30.92
C ARG A 47 -30.78 -5.21 30.57
N VAL A 48 -31.46 -5.03 29.43
CA VAL A 48 -31.97 -3.71 29.01
C VAL A 48 -33.49 -3.76 28.89
N THR A 49 -34.16 -2.81 29.54
CA THR A 49 -35.62 -2.70 29.54
C THR A 49 -36.07 -1.43 28.84
N VAL A 50 -36.82 -1.58 27.75
CA VAL A 50 -37.27 -0.48 26.89
C VAL A 50 -38.79 -0.46 26.79
N GLY A 51 -39.39 0.73 26.92
CA GLY A 51 -40.81 0.95 26.64
C GLY A 51 -41.06 1.19 25.15
N LEU A 52 -41.97 0.42 24.55
CA LEU A 52 -42.50 0.57 23.19
C LEU A 52 -44.01 0.81 23.26
N GLY A 53 -44.41 2.09 23.35
CA GLY A 53 -45.82 2.46 23.55
C GLY A 53 -46.36 1.92 24.89
N PRO A 54 -47.49 1.17 24.92
CA PRO A 54 -48.02 0.59 26.16
C PRO A 54 -47.26 -0.67 26.62
N ILE A 55 -46.29 -1.18 25.85
CA ILE A 55 -45.56 -2.42 26.15
C ILE A 55 -44.19 -2.09 26.74
N LYS A 56 -43.83 -2.77 27.84
CA LYS A 56 -42.44 -2.85 28.33
C LYS A 56 -41.83 -4.15 27.84
N ALA A 57 -40.71 -4.06 27.13
CA ALA A 57 -39.91 -5.22 26.69
C ALA A 57 -38.59 -5.23 27.47
N SER A 58 -38.18 -6.40 27.96
CA SER A 58 -36.91 -6.60 28.65
C SER A 58 -36.09 -7.63 27.90
N PHE A 59 -34.87 -7.27 27.50
CA PHE A 59 -33.95 -8.12 26.77
C PHE A 59 -32.77 -8.48 27.66
N LEU A 60 -32.35 -9.74 27.60
CA LEU A 60 -31.03 -10.14 28.06
C LEU A 60 -30.11 -10.14 26.85
N PHE A 61 -29.12 -9.24 26.83
CA PHE A 61 -28.16 -9.10 25.74
C PHE A 61 -26.84 -9.75 26.09
N ASP A 62 -26.35 -10.60 25.20
CA ASP A 62 -24.95 -11.01 25.12
C ASP A 62 -24.26 -10.09 24.10
N VAL A 63 -23.19 -9.41 24.52
CA VAL A 63 -22.37 -8.55 23.67
C VAL A 63 -20.98 -9.14 23.55
N GLU A 64 -20.48 -9.20 22.33
CA GLU A 64 -19.14 -9.66 21.98
C GLU A 64 -18.43 -8.56 21.20
N VAL A 65 -17.31 -8.06 21.73
CA VAL A 65 -16.39 -7.18 21.01
C VAL A 65 -15.58 -8.04 20.05
N THR A 66 -15.86 -7.90 18.76
CA THR A 66 -15.26 -8.71 17.70
C THR A 66 -13.96 -8.10 17.17
N GLU A 67 -13.80 -6.79 17.32
CA GLU A 67 -12.60 -6.06 16.91
C GLU A 67 -12.37 -4.86 17.82
N MET A 68 -11.12 -4.61 18.19
CA MET A 68 -10.71 -3.46 18.99
C MET A 68 -9.37 -2.95 18.48
N ILE A 69 -9.35 -1.73 17.95
CA ILE A 69 -8.14 -1.02 17.51
C ILE A 69 -7.97 0.20 18.42
N GLU A 70 -7.02 0.12 19.35
CA GLU A 70 -6.73 1.21 20.27
C GLU A 70 -6.05 2.40 19.57
N PRO A 71 -6.41 3.66 19.89
CA PRO A 71 -7.52 4.12 20.75
C PRO A 71 -8.75 4.58 19.95
N SER A 72 -9.00 4.02 18.76
CA SER A 72 -9.86 4.68 17.75
C SER A 72 -11.06 3.88 17.26
N HIS A 73 -11.12 2.56 17.42
CA HIS A 73 -12.18 1.75 16.79
C HIS A 73 -12.59 0.52 17.59
N VAL A 74 -13.90 0.30 17.74
CA VAL A 74 -14.49 -0.90 18.33
C VAL A 74 -15.64 -1.41 17.45
N LEU A 75 -15.60 -2.70 17.11
CA LEU A 75 -16.74 -3.43 16.55
C LEU A 75 -17.28 -4.41 17.57
N SER A 76 -18.61 -4.47 17.70
CA SER A 76 -19.26 -5.47 18.56
C SER A 76 -20.52 -6.05 17.93
N VAL A 77 -20.82 -7.28 18.30
CA VAL A 77 -22.08 -7.95 17.96
C VAL A 77 -22.88 -8.11 19.24
N THR A 78 -24.13 -7.67 19.20
CA THR A 78 -25.10 -7.84 20.30
C THR A 78 -26.18 -8.82 19.87
N ARG A 79 -26.50 -9.80 20.72
CA ARG A 79 -27.62 -10.72 20.53
C ARG A 79 -28.46 -10.71 21.79
N GLY A 80 -29.78 -10.68 21.69
CA GLY A 80 -30.65 -10.73 22.86
C GLY A 80 -32.02 -11.30 22.62
N GLU A 81 -32.57 -11.88 23.67
CA GLU A 81 -33.87 -12.51 23.70
C GLU A 81 -34.79 -11.74 24.67
N GLU A 82 -36.02 -11.44 24.22
CA GLU A 82 -37.05 -10.82 25.05
C GLU A 82 -37.45 -11.81 26.17
N GLY A 83 -37.62 -11.38 27.42
CA GLY A 83 -37.85 -12.27 28.57
C GLY A 83 -39.04 -13.23 28.48
N SER A 84 -40.02 -12.98 27.59
CA SER A 84 -41.11 -13.92 27.26
C SER A 84 -40.77 -14.90 26.11
N ARG A 85 -39.52 -14.86 25.61
CA ARG A 85 -38.97 -15.58 24.45
C ARG A 85 -39.73 -15.38 23.15
N ALA A 86 -40.49 -14.30 23.05
CA ALA A 86 -41.38 -14.04 21.92
C ALA A 86 -40.75 -13.20 20.81
N SER A 87 -39.57 -12.62 21.06
CA SER A 87 -38.83 -11.78 20.11
C SER A 87 -37.33 -11.92 20.30
N LEU A 88 -36.59 -11.86 19.19
CA LEU A 88 -35.13 -11.88 19.15
C LEU A 88 -34.62 -10.56 18.57
N LEU A 89 -33.48 -10.10 19.06
CA LEU A 89 -32.77 -8.94 18.56
C LEU A 89 -31.31 -9.31 18.29
N SER A 90 -30.80 -8.93 17.13
CA SER A 90 -29.35 -8.88 16.86
C SER A 90 -28.95 -7.49 16.41
N ALA A 91 -27.74 -7.06 16.76
CA ALA A 91 -27.18 -5.81 16.30
C ALA A 91 -25.69 -5.94 15.99
N HIS A 92 -25.25 -5.30 14.92
CA HIS A 92 -23.83 -5.06 14.63
C HIS A 92 -23.53 -3.60 14.93
N ASN A 93 -22.65 -3.35 15.90
CA ASN A 93 -22.34 -2.02 16.36
C ASN A 93 -20.89 -1.65 15.99
N GLU A 94 -20.72 -0.39 15.64
CA GLU A 94 -19.44 0.23 15.32
C GLU A 94 -19.31 1.53 16.10
N LEU A 95 -18.14 1.71 16.71
CA LEU A 95 -17.75 2.91 17.45
C LEU A 95 -16.40 3.40 16.96
N ARG A 96 -16.34 4.62 16.44
CA ARG A 96 -15.09 5.26 15.99
C ARG A 96 -14.83 6.55 16.75
N LEU A 97 -13.58 6.75 17.17
CA LEU A 97 -13.10 7.97 17.82
C LEU A 97 -12.17 8.72 16.86
N SER A 98 -12.37 10.02 16.74
CA SER A 98 -11.49 10.91 15.96
C SER A 98 -11.08 12.11 16.81
N ALA A 99 -9.79 12.41 16.87
CA ALA A 99 -9.29 13.62 17.50
C ALA A 99 -9.74 14.84 16.69
N VAL A 100 -10.32 15.83 17.36
CA VAL A 100 -10.75 17.11 16.77
C VAL A 100 -10.37 18.25 17.71
N ASP A 101 -10.32 19.49 17.22
CA ASP A 101 -9.97 20.64 18.05
C ASP A 101 -10.90 20.75 19.27
N GLY A 102 -10.30 20.68 20.46
CA GLY A 102 -11.01 20.78 21.74
C GLY A 102 -11.56 19.46 22.31
N GLY A 103 -11.40 18.31 21.64
CA GLY A 103 -11.90 17.03 22.19
C GLY A 103 -11.89 15.85 21.22
N THR A 104 -12.90 15.00 21.34
CA THR A 104 -13.05 13.77 20.54
C THR A 104 -14.41 13.75 19.86
N GLU A 105 -14.44 13.52 18.55
CA GLU A 105 -15.68 13.17 17.85
C GLU A 105 -15.91 11.66 17.99
N VAL A 106 -17.11 11.27 18.45
CA VAL A 106 -17.55 9.89 18.57
C VAL A 106 -18.58 9.61 17.48
N PHE A 107 -18.29 8.64 16.62
CA PHE A 107 -19.24 8.08 15.66
C PHE A 107 -19.76 6.74 16.19
N TYR A 108 -21.08 6.59 16.26
CA TYR A 108 -21.75 5.35 16.63
C TYR A 108 -22.68 4.91 15.50
N SER A 109 -22.56 3.65 15.08
CA SER A 109 -23.47 3.02 14.12
C SER A 109 -23.95 1.68 14.67
N SER A 110 -25.24 1.38 14.50
CA SER A 110 -25.82 0.10 14.90
C SER A 110 -26.83 -0.40 13.86
N GLU A 111 -26.55 -1.58 13.30
CA GLU A 111 -27.44 -2.29 12.38
C GLU A 111 -28.23 -3.37 13.12
N ILE A 112 -29.50 -3.07 13.39
CA ILE A 112 -30.37 -3.85 14.28
C ILE A 112 -31.38 -4.66 13.48
N SER A 113 -31.46 -5.96 13.75
CA SER A 113 -32.50 -6.87 13.26
C SER A 113 -33.36 -7.35 14.42
N ILE A 114 -34.69 -7.26 14.27
CA ILE A 114 -35.66 -7.69 15.27
C ILE A 114 -36.65 -8.64 14.61
N SER A 115 -36.84 -9.81 15.20
CA SER A 115 -37.79 -10.82 14.74
C SER A 115 -38.76 -11.23 15.86
N GLY A 116 -39.85 -11.88 15.50
CA GLY A 116 -40.90 -12.28 16.44
C GLY A 116 -41.97 -11.22 16.68
N ARG A 117 -42.58 -11.20 17.86
CA ARG A 117 -43.75 -10.37 18.17
C ARG A 117 -43.46 -8.87 18.05
N LEU A 118 -42.29 -8.43 18.48
CA LEU A 118 -41.87 -7.03 18.40
C LEU A 118 -41.53 -6.59 16.97
N GLY A 119 -41.18 -7.51 16.07
CA GLY A 119 -40.96 -7.23 14.65
C GLY A 119 -42.23 -6.89 13.87
N LYS A 120 -43.42 -7.16 14.44
CA LYS A 120 -44.74 -6.82 13.84
C LYS A 120 -45.18 -5.38 14.11
N PHE A 121 -44.45 -4.63 14.95
CA PHE A 121 -44.70 -3.21 15.16
C PHE A 121 -44.26 -2.41 13.91
N GLY A 122 -45.02 -1.37 13.57
CA GLY A 122 -44.73 -0.55 12.40
C GLY A 122 -43.31 0.04 12.44
N LEU A 123 -42.58 -0.07 11.32
CA LEU A 123 -41.18 0.36 11.17
C LEU A 123 -40.94 1.80 11.67
N GLY A 124 -41.90 2.70 11.49
CA GLY A 124 -41.81 4.10 11.93
C GLY A 124 -41.77 4.27 13.46
N VAL A 125 -42.51 3.45 14.21
CA VAL A 125 -42.51 3.46 15.68
C VAL A 125 -41.17 2.97 16.22
N MET A 126 -40.64 1.90 15.62
CA MET A 126 -39.35 1.32 15.98
C MET A 126 -38.20 2.28 15.71
N LYS A 127 -38.16 2.92 14.54
CA LYS A 127 -37.15 3.95 14.20
C LYS A 127 -37.20 5.15 15.15
N LYS A 128 -38.41 5.62 15.50
CA LYS A 128 -38.55 6.75 16.43
C LYS A 128 -38.03 6.40 17.83
N LYS A 129 -38.31 5.19 18.32
CA LYS A 129 -37.81 4.75 19.63
C LYS A 129 -36.29 4.51 19.62
N ALA A 130 -35.77 3.90 18.57
CA ALA A 130 -34.35 3.68 18.35
C ALA A 130 -33.55 4.99 18.37
N LYS A 131 -34.01 6.02 17.63
CA LYS A 131 -33.38 7.35 17.63
C LYS A 131 -33.38 7.98 19.02
N SER A 132 -34.52 7.95 19.72
CA SER A 132 -34.62 8.46 21.09
C SER A 132 -33.65 7.79 22.07
N LEU A 133 -33.34 6.50 21.90
CA LEU A 133 -32.36 5.80 22.74
C LEU A 133 -30.92 6.22 22.40
N GLY A 134 -30.61 6.45 21.11
CA GLY A 134 -29.31 6.97 20.67
C GLY A 134 -29.04 8.38 21.21
N ASP A 135 -30.04 9.27 21.13
CA ASP A 135 -29.96 10.64 21.65
C ASP A 135 -29.69 10.65 23.17
N GLU A 136 -30.40 9.80 23.93
CA GLU A 136 -30.26 9.70 25.39
C GLU A 136 -28.92 9.05 25.79
N PHE A 137 -28.46 8.05 25.04
CA PHE A 137 -27.12 7.48 25.21
C PHE A 137 -26.02 8.53 25.03
N ALA A 138 -26.05 9.30 23.94
CA ALA A 138 -25.06 10.33 23.66
C ALA A 138 -25.04 11.43 24.74
N GLN A 139 -26.19 11.77 25.32
CA GLN A 139 -26.28 12.71 26.44
C GLN A 139 -25.67 12.13 27.72
N ASN A 140 -26.02 10.90 28.09
CA ASN A 140 -25.47 10.23 29.28
C ASN A 140 -23.96 10.03 29.17
N PHE A 141 -23.49 9.66 27.98
CA PHE A 141 -22.08 9.45 27.68
C PHE A 141 -21.27 10.74 27.88
N ARG A 142 -21.70 11.86 27.28
CA ARG A 142 -21.05 13.17 27.47
C ARG A 142 -21.03 13.56 28.94
N ALA A 143 -22.16 13.47 29.62
CA ALA A 143 -22.26 13.84 31.03
C ALA A 143 -21.30 13.03 31.93
N ARG A 144 -21.06 11.74 31.64
CA ARG A 144 -20.14 10.91 32.42
C ARG A 144 -18.68 11.15 32.07
N VAL A 145 -18.37 11.27 30.78
CA VAL A 145 -17.00 11.47 30.33
C VAL A 145 -16.49 12.88 30.65
N GLU A 146 -17.33 13.90 30.64
CA GLU A 146 -16.91 15.30 30.87
C GLU A 146 -16.88 15.67 32.37
N ASN A 147 -17.71 15.05 33.23
CA ASN A 147 -17.78 15.38 34.65
C ASN A 147 -16.80 14.60 35.57
N GLY A 148 -16.05 13.64 35.05
CA GLY A 148 -15.05 12.89 35.84
C GLY A 148 -13.79 13.71 36.16
N ASN A 149 -13.80 14.53 37.21
CA ASN A 149 -12.61 15.24 37.67
C ASN A 149 -11.92 14.46 38.79
N GLN A 150 -10.77 13.83 38.49
CA GLN A 150 -9.62 13.73 39.41
C GLN A 150 -8.37 13.23 38.64
N GLU A 151 -7.27 13.95 38.86
CA GLU A 151 -5.91 13.72 38.36
C GLU A 151 -5.40 12.30 38.68
N LEU A 152 -4.63 11.71 37.77
CA LEU A 152 -3.67 10.66 38.09
C LEU A 152 -2.40 10.86 37.23
N GLU A 153 -1.31 11.18 37.92
CA GLU A 153 0.06 11.36 37.42
C GLU A 153 0.60 10.09 36.74
N ALA A 154 1.46 10.30 35.73
CA ALA A 154 2.22 9.23 35.10
C ALA A 154 3.32 8.69 36.03
N PRO A 155 3.53 7.36 36.13
CA PRO A 155 4.62 6.80 36.94
C PRO A 155 6.00 7.08 36.31
N PRO A 156 7.08 7.14 37.12
CA PRO A 156 8.37 7.65 36.70
C PRO A 156 9.09 6.71 35.74
N ALA A 157 9.80 7.30 34.77
CA ALA A 157 10.61 6.62 33.78
C ALA A 157 11.68 5.73 34.45
N ALA A 158 11.51 4.42 34.31
CA ALA A 158 12.58 3.45 34.53
C ALA A 158 13.53 3.47 33.32
N THR A 159 14.78 3.81 33.60
CA THR A 159 15.88 3.84 32.64
C THR A 159 16.12 2.46 32.05
N LEU A 160 15.82 2.29 30.76
CA LEU A 160 16.24 1.12 29.98
C LEU A 160 16.92 1.57 28.67
N SER A 161 18.15 1.07 28.56
CA SER A 161 19.09 1.07 27.46
C SER A 161 18.52 1.24 26.04
N ARG A 162 19.12 2.20 25.31
CA ARG A 162 19.25 2.33 23.85
C ARG A 162 18.53 1.24 23.04
N GLY A 163 17.25 1.45 22.81
CA GLY A 163 16.45 0.84 21.74
C GLY A 163 16.00 1.94 20.80
N VAL A 164 15.99 1.65 19.50
CA VAL A 164 15.63 2.55 18.39
C VAL A 164 14.38 3.38 18.73
N ASN A 165 14.49 4.71 18.57
CA ASN A 165 13.39 5.66 18.83
C ASN A 165 12.15 5.30 17.98
N SER A 166 11.07 4.89 18.66
CA SER A 166 9.75 4.67 18.06
C SER A 166 8.99 5.98 17.86
N THR A 167 9.54 6.89 17.05
CA THR A 167 8.79 8.02 16.48
C THR A 167 8.75 7.84 14.96
N MET A 168 8.03 6.82 14.49
CA MET A 168 7.79 6.58 13.07
C MET A 168 6.39 7.06 12.70
N SER A 169 6.24 8.38 12.56
CA SER A 169 4.94 8.99 12.22
C SER A 169 5.04 10.03 11.11
N LYS A 170 6.17 10.09 10.39
CA LYS A 170 6.31 11.00 9.27
C LYS A 170 5.75 10.33 8.02
N ALA A 171 4.51 10.66 7.69
CA ALA A 171 3.81 10.17 6.49
C ALA A 171 4.18 10.94 5.21
N ASN A 172 5.01 11.97 5.32
CA ASN A 172 5.23 12.95 4.27
C ASN A 172 6.67 13.44 4.27
N TRP A 173 7.38 13.29 3.15
CA TRP A 173 8.77 13.70 2.96
C TRP A 173 8.81 14.94 2.06
N TYR A 174 9.58 15.97 2.38
CA TYR A 174 9.71 17.12 1.51
C TYR A 174 10.34 16.74 0.15
N ASP A 175 11.41 15.94 0.19
CA ASP A 175 12.12 15.43 -0.98
C ASP A 175 12.94 14.17 -0.65
N MET A 176 13.74 13.70 -1.63
CA MET A 176 14.67 12.59 -1.46
C MET A 176 15.72 12.85 -0.37
N ARG A 177 16.23 14.08 -0.27
CA ARG A 177 17.31 14.41 0.68
C ARG A 177 16.84 14.30 2.12
N GLU A 178 15.63 14.76 2.40
CA GLU A 178 15.03 14.61 3.72
C GLU A 178 14.80 13.13 4.09
N PHE A 179 14.43 12.30 3.12
CA PHE A 179 14.30 10.86 3.35
C PHE A 179 15.68 10.22 3.62
N LEU A 180 16.73 10.61 2.89
CA LEU A 180 18.10 10.15 3.16
C LEU A 180 18.58 10.53 4.57
N GLU A 181 18.32 11.76 5.01
CA GLU A 181 18.62 12.20 6.38
C GLU A 181 17.89 11.37 7.44
N PHE A 182 16.66 10.95 7.14
CA PHE A 182 15.92 10.04 8.01
C PHE A 182 16.59 8.66 8.04
N LEU A 183 16.94 8.09 6.89
CA LEU A 183 17.61 6.79 6.82
C LEU A 183 18.94 6.80 7.57
N ASP A 184 19.73 7.88 7.45
CA ASP A 184 20.99 8.05 8.19
C ASP A 184 20.75 8.04 9.71
N LYS A 185 19.74 8.76 10.19
CA LYS A 185 19.34 8.75 11.62
C LYS A 185 18.89 7.36 12.10
N GLN A 186 18.36 6.52 11.21
CA GLN A 186 17.99 5.13 11.52
C GLN A 186 19.17 4.15 11.39
N ASN A 187 20.37 4.61 11.01
CA ASN A 187 21.50 3.77 10.62
C ASN A 187 21.16 2.82 9.45
N ASP A 188 20.29 3.26 8.53
CA ASP A 188 19.88 2.54 7.33
C ASP A 188 20.28 3.24 6.02
N LEU A 189 21.27 4.15 6.11
CA LEU A 189 22.03 4.71 5.00
C LEU A 189 23.51 4.44 5.24
N HIS A 190 24.24 3.98 4.22
CA HIS A 190 25.67 3.79 4.27
C HIS A 190 26.37 4.65 3.23
N HIS A 191 27.31 5.47 3.70
CA HIS A 191 28.17 6.30 2.88
C HIS A 191 29.42 5.52 2.46
N VAL A 192 29.53 5.24 1.17
CA VAL A 192 30.74 4.72 0.54
C VAL A 192 31.62 5.92 0.21
N THR A 193 32.52 6.23 1.13
CA THR A 193 33.38 7.42 1.04
C THR A 193 34.57 7.22 0.13
N ASP A 194 35.00 5.99 -0.13
CA ASP A 194 36.10 5.69 -1.05
C ASP A 194 35.69 5.98 -2.51
N GLU A 195 36.67 6.33 -3.35
CA GLU A 195 36.40 6.50 -4.79
C GLU A 195 36.07 5.14 -5.40
N VAL A 196 34.94 5.04 -6.09
CA VAL A 196 34.47 3.81 -6.74
C VAL A 196 34.47 3.91 -8.26
N ASP A 197 34.74 2.78 -8.92
CA ASP A 197 34.67 2.61 -10.36
C ASP A 197 33.21 2.34 -10.81
N PRO A 198 32.66 3.17 -11.72
CA PRO A 198 31.26 3.07 -12.16
C PRO A 198 30.97 1.86 -13.04
N ASP A 199 31.98 1.14 -13.54
CA ASP A 199 31.77 -0.01 -14.42
C ASP A 199 31.56 -1.33 -13.65
N TRP A 200 31.95 -1.41 -12.37
CA TRP A 200 31.81 -2.66 -11.61
C TRP A 200 31.62 -2.51 -10.09
N GLU A 201 32.21 -1.52 -9.41
CA GLU A 201 32.15 -1.43 -7.93
C GLU A 201 30.76 -1.01 -7.46
N ILE A 202 30.15 -0.03 -8.12
CA ILE A 202 28.78 0.40 -7.84
C ILE A 202 27.82 -0.80 -7.94
N ASN A 203 27.95 -1.60 -9.00
CA ASN A 203 27.18 -2.84 -9.16
C ASN A 203 27.45 -3.81 -8.01
N GLY A 204 28.72 -4.16 -7.77
CA GLY A 204 29.10 -5.19 -6.80
C GLY A 204 28.62 -4.86 -5.39
N ILE A 205 28.85 -3.62 -4.94
CA ILE A 205 28.44 -3.14 -3.62
C ILE A 205 26.91 -3.14 -3.51
N THR A 206 26.21 -2.61 -4.53
CA THR A 206 24.73 -2.61 -4.56
C THR A 206 24.16 -4.02 -4.50
N ARG A 207 24.79 -5.00 -5.17
CA ARG A 207 24.37 -6.39 -5.14
C ARG A 207 24.49 -7.01 -3.75
N ILE A 208 25.65 -6.84 -3.12
CA ILE A 208 25.90 -7.37 -1.78
C ILE A 208 24.87 -6.77 -0.81
N GLY A 209 24.67 -5.45 -0.87
CA GLY A 209 23.66 -4.75 -0.09
C GLY A 209 22.25 -5.30 -0.28
N LEU A 210 21.81 -5.55 -1.52
CA LEU A 210 20.51 -6.15 -1.79
C LEU A 210 20.37 -7.58 -1.26
N GLN A 211 21.39 -8.43 -1.43
CA GLN A 211 21.36 -9.83 -0.98
C GLN A 211 21.35 -9.98 0.54
N GLU A 212 21.99 -9.05 1.25
CA GLU A 212 22.10 -9.06 2.70
C GLU A 212 21.03 -8.18 3.38
N HIS A 213 20.06 -7.66 2.63
CA HIS A 213 19.03 -6.74 3.11
C HIS A 213 19.61 -5.48 3.80
N GLY A 214 20.76 -5.02 3.28
CA GLY A 214 21.53 -3.90 3.79
C GLY A 214 20.88 -2.52 3.63
N PRO A 215 21.58 -1.47 4.07
CA PRO A 215 21.10 -0.09 4.03
C PRO A 215 20.97 0.44 2.59
N ALA A 216 20.34 1.61 2.45
CA ALA A 216 20.53 2.42 1.25
C ALA A 216 22.02 2.79 1.10
N LEU A 217 22.48 2.98 -0.12
CA LEU A 217 23.90 3.21 -0.41
C LEU A 217 24.07 4.57 -1.07
N GLN A 218 24.91 5.42 -0.47
CA GLN A 218 25.35 6.67 -1.08
C GLN A 218 26.84 6.55 -1.44
N PHE A 219 27.13 6.61 -2.73
CA PHE A 219 28.48 6.65 -3.27
C PHE A 219 28.92 8.10 -3.37
N ASP A 220 29.79 8.54 -2.46
CA ASP A 220 30.16 9.95 -2.35
C ASP A 220 31.16 10.39 -3.43
N ARG A 221 31.99 9.44 -3.91
CA ARG A 221 33.03 9.70 -4.91
C ARG A 221 33.00 8.62 -5.99
N ILE A 222 32.61 9.01 -7.20
CA ILE A 222 32.56 8.12 -8.36
C ILE A 222 33.57 8.62 -9.37
N LYS A 223 34.46 7.73 -9.83
CA LYS A 223 35.48 8.08 -10.81
C LYS A 223 34.87 8.69 -12.07
N GLY A 224 35.24 9.93 -12.38
CA GLY A 224 34.75 10.66 -13.54
C GLY A 224 33.34 11.25 -13.41
N CYS A 225 32.79 11.34 -12.19
CA CYS A 225 31.56 12.09 -11.88
C CYS A 225 31.81 13.08 -10.73
N ASP A 226 31.24 14.28 -10.86
CA ASP A 226 31.41 15.37 -9.90
C ASP A 226 30.30 15.44 -8.83
N TYR A 227 29.50 14.38 -8.72
CA TYR A 227 28.34 14.32 -7.83
C TYR A 227 28.15 12.90 -7.27
N PRO A 228 27.54 12.78 -6.08
CA PRO A 228 27.26 11.48 -5.48
C PRO A 228 26.11 10.75 -6.20
N MET A 229 26.05 9.44 -6.01
CA MET A 229 24.92 8.61 -6.44
C MET A 229 24.32 7.84 -5.27
N VAL A 230 23.00 7.74 -5.25
CA VAL A 230 22.25 6.86 -4.36
C VAL A 230 21.73 5.66 -5.14
N ALA A 231 21.84 4.49 -4.52
CA ALA A 231 21.20 3.26 -4.95
C ALA A 231 20.58 2.52 -3.76
N ASN A 232 19.72 1.53 -4.03
CA ASN A 232 19.08 0.71 -2.99
C ASN A 232 18.22 1.55 -2.01
N LEU A 233 17.66 2.67 -2.49
CA LEU A 233 16.89 3.63 -1.72
C LEU A 233 15.64 2.98 -1.11
N LEU A 234 14.83 2.29 -1.92
CA LEU A 234 13.63 1.57 -1.50
C LEU A 234 13.78 0.04 -1.59
N GLY A 235 15.01 -0.47 -1.69
CA GLY A 235 15.28 -1.90 -1.90
C GLY A 235 15.07 -2.82 -0.69
N THR A 236 14.34 -2.39 0.34
CA THR A 236 13.86 -3.26 1.43
C THR A 236 12.44 -2.93 1.81
N ASP A 237 11.72 -3.92 2.33
CA ASP A 237 10.33 -3.77 2.80
C ASP A 237 10.16 -2.61 3.79
N ARG A 238 11.07 -2.47 4.76
CA ARG A 238 11.01 -1.38 5.75
C ARG A 238 11.14 -0.01 5.12
N ARG A 239 12.06 0.18 4.16
CA ARG A 239 12.25 1.49 3.50
C ARG A 239 11.07 1.86 2.62
N PHE A 240 10.48 0.88 1.94
CA PHE A 240 9.24 1.08 1.18
C PHE A 240 8.08 1.50 2.10
N LEU A 241 7.91 0.83 3.23
CA LEU A 241 6.86 1.18 4.20
C LEU A 241 7.12 2.55 4.85
N TRP A 242 8.37 2.84 5.26
CA TRP A 242 8.77 4.15 5.81
C TRP A 242 8.56 5.29 4.83
N ALA A 243 8.78 5.08 3.53
CA ALA A 243 8.49 6.06 2.49
C ALA A 243 7.00 6.50 2.49
N LEU A 244 6.10 5.68 3.03
CA LEU A 244 4.67 5.96 3.18
C LEU A 244 4.23 6.25 4.63
N GLY A 245 5.18 6.28 5.57
CA GLY A 245 4.92 6.39 7.01
C GLY A 245 4.16 5.20 7.58
N LEU A 246 4.47 4.00 7.09
CA LEU A 246 3.89 2.73 7.54
C LEU A 246 4.95 1.85 8.20
N ASP A 247 4.49 0.95 9.08
CA ASP A 247 5.36 0.00 9.79
C ASP A 247 5.13 -1.46 9.39
N LYS A 248 3.95 -1.78 8.84
CA LYS A 248 3.52 -3.16 8.59
C LYS A 248 2.80 -3.29 7.25
N TRP A 249 3.03 -4.44 6.61
CA TRP A 249 2.37 -4.78 5.35
C TRP A 249 0.88 -5.08 5.50
N HIS A 250 0.43 -5.65 6.63
CA HIS A 250 -0.99 -5.97 6.87
C HIS A 250 -1.93 -4.76 6.76
N THR A 251 -1.42 -3.53 6.98
CA THR A 251 -2.19 -2.29 6.87
C THR A 251 -2.03 -1.60 5.51
N PHE A 252 -1.06 -2.00 4.70
CA PHE A 252 -0.64 -1.28 3.50
C PHE A 252 -1.76 -1.14 2.45
N ASN A 253 -2.40 -2.26 2.08
CA ASN A 253 -3.39 -2.26 0.99
C ASN A 253 -4.63 -1.40 1.32
N GLU A 254 -5.14 -1.52 2.55
CA GLU A 254 -6.28 -0.72 3.02
C GLU A 254 -5.93 0.76 3.16
N ASP A 255 -4.76 1.06 3.71
CA ASP A 255 -4.28 2.42 3.84
C ASP A 255 -4.06 3.09 2.49
N TRP A 256 -3.49 2.37 1.52
CA TRP A 256 -3.39 2.82 0.14
C TRP A 256 -4.76 3.14 -0.45
N CYS A 257 -5.75 2.24 -0.31
CA CYS A 257 -7.10 2.48 -0.82
C CYS A 257 -7.70 3.75 -0.20
N ARG A 258 -7.63 3.87 1.13
CA ARG A 258 -8.13 5.02 1.89
C ARG A 258 -7.50 6.34 1.45
N ARG A 259 -6.18 6.38 1.23
CA ARG A 259 -5.45 7.59 0.81
C ARG A 259 -5.72 7.94 -0.65
N THR A 260 -5.82 6.94 -1.53
CA THR A 260 -6.02 7.14 -2.97
C THR A 260 -7.48 7.34 -3.39
N ASP A 261 -8.45 7.11 -2.51
CA ASP A 261 -9.85 7.55 -2.71
C ASP A 261 -10.02 9.07 -2.61
N LYS A 262 -9.00 9.78 -2.10
CA LYS A 262 -8.95 11.23 -2.00
C LYS A 262 -7.69 11.76 -2.70
N PRO A 263 -7.62 11.67 -4.04
CA PRO A 263 -6.48 12.22 -4.79
C PRO A 263 -6.30 13.71 -4.49
N VAL A 264 -5.06 14.16 -4.40
CA VAL A 264 -4.72 15.55 -4.10
C VAL A 264 -3.91 16.12 -5.25
N LYS A 265 -4.47 17.16 -5.89
CA LYS A 265 -3.82 17.79 -7.04
C LYS A 265 -2.46 18.36 -6.68
N PRO A 266 -1.45 18.23 -7.57
CA PRO A 266 -0.17 18.89 -7.37
C PRO A 266 -0.33 20.41 -7.38
N ARG A 267 0.60 21.10 -6.71
CA ARG A 267 0.66 22.55 -6.66
C ARG A 267 1.77 23.04 -7.57
N ILE A 268 1.41 23.87 -8.56
CA ILE A 268 2.41 24.50 -9.44
C ILE A 268 3.05 25.68 -8.71
N VAL A 269 4.38 25.65 -8.58
CA VAL A 269 5.19 26.72 -8.01
C VAL A 269 5.97 27.46 -9.09
N SER A 270 6.32 28.72 -8.82
CA SER A 270 7.02 29.59 -9.78
C SER A 270 8.54 29.50 -9.75
N SER A 271 9.10 28.87 -8.71
CA SER A 271 10.54 28.67 -8.54
C SER A 271 10.77 27.35 -7.82
N ALA A 272 11.82 26.63 -8.23
CA ALA A 272 12.07 25.28 -7.78
C ALA A 272 13.58 24.99 -7.70
N PRO A 273 14.03 24.23 -6.68
CA PRO A 273 15.41 23.79 -6.57
C PRO A 273 15.93 23.07 -7.81
N CYS A 274 15.10 22.28 -8.49
CA CYS A 274 15.51 21.51 -9.66
C CYS A 274 15.93 22.37 -10.88
N GLN A 275 15.77 23.69 -10.80
CA GLN A 275 16.10 24.64 -11.87
C GLN A 275 17.23 25.63 -11.49
N GLU A 276 18.02 25.33 -10.45
CA GLU A 276 19.10 26.21 -9.98
C GLU A 276 20.30 26.30 -10.93
N VAL A 277 20.58 25.23 -11.67
CA VAL A 277 21.64 25.14 -12.70
C VAL A 277 21.01 24.70 -14.00
N VAL A 278 21.45 25.29 -15.12
CA VAL A 278 20.93 25.01 -16.47
C VAL A 278 22.09 24.68 -17.40
N LEU A 279 21.94 23.60 -18.17
CA LEU A 279 22.83 23.22 -19.26
C LEU A 279 22.02 23.20 -20.57
N GLU A 280 22.60 23.76 -21.63
CA GLU A 280 21.97 23.85 -22.94
C GLU A 280 22.96 23.72 -24.09
N GLY A 281 22.47 23.36 -25.28
CA GLY A 281 23.29 23.28 -26.48
C GLY A 281 24.47 22.32 -26.33
N SER A 282 25.68 22.82 -26.55
CA SER A 282 26.92 22.03 -26.47
C SER A 282 27.37 21.68 -25.07
N ASP A 283 26.79 22.30 -24.03
CA ASP A 283 27.12 22.03 -22.63
C ASP A 283 26.44 20.75 -22.12
N ILE A 284 25.50 20.20 -22.88
CA ILE A 284 24.85 18.92 -22.59
C ILE A 284 25.78 17.79 -23.04
N ASP A 285 26.28 17.04 -22.06
CA ASP A 285 27.03 15.81 -22.28
C ASP A 285 26.54 14.70 -21.33
N LEU A 286 25.64 13.85 -21.83
CA LEU A 286 25.08 12.70 -21.11
C LEU A 286 26.13 11.61 -20.81
N ASP A 287 27.34 11.67 -21.34
CA ASP A 287 28.41 10.76 -20.92
C ASP A 287 29.10 11.24 -19.62
N LEU A 288 29.03 12.55 -19.35
CA LEU A 288 29.47 13.17 -18.10
C LEU A 288 28.36 13.19 -17.06
N ILE A 289 27.12 13.27 -17.53
CA ILE A 289 25.91 13.16 -16.72
C ILE A 289 25.42 11.72 -16.85
N CYS A 290 25.83 10.87 -15.90
CA CYS A 290 25.33 9.51 -15.63
C CYS A 290 26.06 8.37 -16.36
N ASN A 291 27.16 7.90 -15.75
CA ASN A 291 28.14 7.04 -16.42
C ASN A 291 28.16 5.57 -15.97
N THR A 292 27.14 5.08 -15.25
CA THR A 292 27.16 3.74 -14.65
C THR A 292 26.83 2.63 -15.65
N LYS A 293 27.63 1.56 -15.62
CA LYS A 293 27.32 0.28 -16.27
C LYS A 293 26.84 -0.70 -15.20
N TRP A 294 25.59 -1.14 -15.30
CA TRP A 294 24.97 -1.93 -14.23
C TRP A 294 25.28 -3.42 -14.32
N HIS A 295 25.62 -3.94 -15.49
CA HIS A 295 26.01 -5.35 -15.68
C HIS A 295 27.11 -5.52 -16.72
N GLN A 296 27.85 -6.63 -16.59
CA GLN A 296 28.97 -6.97 -17.47
C GLN A 296 28.62 -6.92 -18.97
N TYR A 297 27.45 -7.47 -19.35
CA TYR A 297 27.02 -7.58 -20.75
C TYR A 297 25.97 -6.53 -21.14
N ASP A 298 25.81 -5.47 -20.35
CA ASP A 298 25.01 -4.34 -20.79
C ASP A 298 25.62 -3.75 -22.07
N GLY A 299 24.79 -3.45 -23.06
CA GLY A 299 25.17 -2.93 -24.37
C GLY A 299 25.64 -1.48 -24.36
N GLY A 300 25.58 -0.82 -23.20
CA GLY A 300 26.02 0.55 -23.00
C GLY A 300 25.88 0.99 -21.53
N ARG A 301 25.97 2.30 -21.32
CA ARG A 301 25.66 2.94 -20.04
C ARG A 301 24.16 3.19 -19.95
N PHE A 302 23.63 2.96 -18.76
CA PHE A 302 22.19 2.95 -18.51
C PHE A 302 21.85 3.92 -17.39
N PRO A 303 21.83 5.22 -17.69
CA PRO A 303 21.54 6.22 -16.67
C PRO A 303 20.09 6.16 -16.18
N GLY A 304 19.16 5.80 -17.08
CA GLY A 304 17.73 5.87 -16.81
C GLY A 304 17.13 4.68 -16.05
N THR A 305 17.83 4.02 -15.12
CA THR A 305 17.27 2.81 -14.46
C THR A 305 16.16 3.12 -13.46
N LEU A 306 16.22 4.26 -12.79
CA LEU A 306 15.13 4.81 -11.95
C LEU A 306 14.69 6.20 -12.41
N SER A 307 14.90 6.55 -13.68
CA SER A 307 14.45 7.85 -14.17
C SER A 307 12.97 7.82 -14.54
N VAL A 308 12.21 8.80 -14.05
CA VAL A 308 10.78 8.92 -14.32
C VAL A 308 10.58 9.78 -15.54
N SER A 309 9.99 9.19 -16.59
CA SER A 309 9.55 9.93 -17.76
C SER A 309 8.16 10.47 -17.53
N ILE A 310 7.98 11.76 -17.80
CA ILE A 310 6.74 12.49 -17.65
C ILE A 310 6.28 12.91 -19.04
N THR A 311 5.13 12.38 -19.45
CA THR A 311 4.51 12.67 -20.75
C THR A 311 3.09 13.16 -20.54
N LYS A 312 2.51 13.79 -21.57
CA LYS A 312 1.18 14.38 -21.52
C LYS A 312 0.35 13.82 -22.66
N ASP A 313 -0.88 13.42 -22.38
CA ASP A 313 -1.85 13.03 -23.39
C ASP A 313 -2.17 14.26 -24.29
N PRO A 314 -1.99 14.18 -25.62
CA PRO A 314 -2.22 15.30 -26.52
C PRO A 314 -3.71 15.64 -26.75
N GLU A 315 -4.65 14.86 -26.20
CA GLU A 315 -6.09 15.10 -26.27
C GLU A 315 -6.62 15.62 -24.94
N THR A 316 -6.31 14.91 -23.86
CA THR A 316 -6.90 15.17 -22.54
C THR A 316 -6.04 16.09 -21.68
N GLY A 317 -4.74 16.18 -21.97
CA GLY A 317 -3.77 16.89 -21.13
C GLY A 317 -3.39 16.15 -19.85
N VAL A 318 -3.90 14.93 -19.61
CA VAL A 318 -3.56 14.10 -18.46
C VAL A 318 -2.09 13.71 -18.52
N LEU A 319 -1.41 13.77 -17.38
CA LEU A 319 -0.02 13.38 -17.25
C LEU A 319 0.11 11.87 -17.06
N ASN A 320 1.25 11.35 -17.49
CA ASN A 320 1.74 10.04 -17.09
C ASN A 320 3.14 10.19 -16.50
N ALA A 321 3.38 9.63 -15.32
CA ALA A 321 4.71 9.42 -14.75
C ALA A 321 5.06 7.92 -14.78
N GLY A 322 6.12 7.54 -15.49
CA GLY A 322 6.52 6.14 -15.57
C GLY A 322 8.03 5.94 -15.59
N ILE A 323 8.50 4.90 -14.91
CA ILE A 323 9.92 4.49 -14.98
C ILE A 323 10.12 3.64 -16.23
N TYR A 324 10.95 4.16 -17.14
CA TYR A 324 11.33 3.47 -18.37
C TYR A 324 12.84 3.53 -18.52
N ARG A 325 13.47 2.37 -18.69
CA ARG A 325 14.92 2.30 -18.86
C ARG A 325 15.36 3.16 -20.04
N MET A 326 16.50 3.85 -19.87
CA MET A 326 17.13 4.60 -20.94
C MET A 326 18.61 4.31 -21.04
N GLY A 327 19.06 3.96 -22.24
CA GLY A 327 20.47 3.80 -22.59
C GLY A 327 21.01 5.01 -23.35
N THR A 328 22.25 5.40 -23.11
CA THR A 328 22.90 6.53 -23.80
C THR A 328 23.22 6.18 -25.25
N LEU A 329 22.75 7.01 -26.19
CA LEU A 329 23.02 6.89 -27.63
C LEU A 329 23.97 7.98 -28.16
N GLY A 330 24.18 9.04 -27.38
CA GLY A 330 25.12 10.11 -27.66
C GLY A 330 24.98 11.24 -26.65
N LYS A 331 25.74 12.33 -26.85
CA LYS A 331 25.84 13.46 -25.90
C LYS A 331 24.52 14.05 -25.44
N ASN A 332 23.46 13.98 -26.26
CA ASN A 332 22.13 14.50 -25.94
C ASN A 332 20.99 13.55 -26.37
N LYS A 333 21.27 12.25 -26.53
CA LYS A 333 20.29 11.26 -26.99
C LYS A 333 20.21 10.07 -26.06
N LEU A 334 18.98 9.70 -25.71
CA LEU A 334 18.66 8.51 -24.93
C LEU A 334 17.72 7.59 -25.71
N GLY A 335 18.03 6.29 -25.75
CA GLY A 335 17.09 5.29 -26.24
C GLY A 335 16.04 5.02 -25.17
N TRP A 336 14.77 5.31 -25.47
CA TRP A 336 13.66 5.28 -24.51
C TRP A 336 12.91 3.96 -24.57
N GLY A 337 13.19 3.07 -23.61
CA GLY A 337 12.67 1.70 -23.55
C GLY A 337 11.22 1.57 -23.05
N ALA A 338 10.28 2.32 -23.61
CA ALA A 338 8.86 2.27 -23.24
C ALA A 338 8.06 1.28 -24.13
N PRO A 339 7.57 0.14 -23.60
CA PRO A 339 6.77 -0.84 -24.34
C PRO A 339 5.38 -0.30 -24.72
N GLU A 340 4.80 -0.80 -25.82
CA GLU A 340 3.52 -0.31 -26.40
C GLU A 340 2.31 -0.31 -25.45
N TYR A 341 2.33 -1.17 -24.43
CA TYR A 341 1.23 -1.27 -23.47
C TYR A 341 1.35 -0.31 -22.27
N THR A 342 2.41 0.50 -22.21
CA THR A 342 2.60 1.50 -21.15
C THR A 342 1.97 2.83 -21.56
N HIS A 343 1.41 3.56 -20.60
CA HIS A 343 0.74 4.85 -20.86
C HIS A 343 1.65 5.86 -21.57
N GLY A 344 2.92 5.99 -21.13
CA GLY A 344 3.90 6.86 -21.79
C GLY A 344 4.06 6.53 -23.28
N ARG A 345 4.15 5.23 -23.61
CA ARG A 345 4.23 4.80 -25.02
C ARG A 345 2.92 5.02 -25.78
N GLN A 346 1.77 4.89 -25.12
CA GLN A 346 0.46 5.19 -25.71
C GLN A 346 0.32 6.67 -26.06
N HIS A 347 0.76 7.59 -25.19
CA HIS A 347 0.84 9.02 -25.50
C HIS A 347 1.71 9.25 -26.74
N TYR A 348 2.89 8.65 -26.78
CA TYR A 348 3.79 8.75 -27.94
C TYR A 348 3.14 8.26 -29.24
N MET A 349 2.40 7.15 -29.21
CA MET A 349 1.69 6.63 -30.38
C MET A 349 0.63 7.61 -30.89
N MET A 350 0.01 8.41 -30.02
CA MET A 350 -0.95 9.46 -30.41
C MET A 350 -0.24 10.61 -31.15
N TYR A 351 0.88 11.10 -30.60
CA TYR A 351 1.72 12.11 -31.25
C TYR A 351 2.29 11.61 -32.59
N GLU A 352 2.74 10.37 -32.65
CA GLU A 352 3.27 9.76 -33.87
C GLU A 352 2.22 9.68 -34.97
N ARG A 353 0.96 9.32 -34.65
CA ARG A 353 -0.16 9.35 -35.60
C ARG A 353 -0.47 10.75 -36.13
N ARG A 354 -0.18 11.79 -35.34
CA ARG A 354 -0.34 13.20 -35.73
C ARG A 354 0.85 13.74 -36.51
N GLY A 355 1.97 13.03 -36.52
CA GLY A 355 3.23 13.53 -37.09
C GLY A 355 3.84 14.67 -36.26
N GLU A 356 3.52 14.75 -34.98
CA GLU A 356 3.98 15.81 -34.07
C GLU A 356 5.04 15.27 -33.09
N PRO A 357 6.13 16.02 -32.81
CA PRO A 357 7.06 15.68 -31.73
C PRO A 357 6.37 15.65 -30.38
N MET A 358 6.53 14.57 -29.61
CA MET A 358 6.00 14.48 -28.25
C MET A 358 6.94 15.21 -27.28
N PRO A 359 6.47 16.24 -26.55
CA PRO A 359 7.24 16.81 -25.44
C PRO A 359 7.36 15.80 -24.31
N MET A 360 8.55 15.67 -23.74
CA MET A 360 8.78 14.79 -22.60
C MET A 360 9.80 15.43 -21.65
N ALA A 361 9.59 15.23 -20.35
CA ALA A 361 10.59 15.49 -19.34
C ALA A 361 10.99 14.17 -18.66
N VAL A 362 12.24 14.06 -18.24
CA VAL A 362 12.75 12.91 -17.50
C VAL A 362 13.39 13.43 -16.22
N VAL A 363 13.05 12.86 -15.07
CA VAL A 363 13.59 13.29 -13.78
C VAL A 363 14.29 12.15 -13.04
N THR A 364 15.31 12.48 -12.25
CA THR A 364 15.96 11.56 -11.30
C THR A 364 16.26 12.28 -9.99
N GLY A 365 16.39 11.50 -8.91
CA GLY A 365 16.54 12.00 -7.55
C GLY A 365 15.31 12.80 -7.12
N TYR A 366 14.20 12.13 -6.86
CA TYR A 366 12.91 12.76 -6.61
C TYR A 366 12.29 12.17 -5.34
N ASP A 367 11.18 12.76 -4.91
CA ASP A 367 10.44 12.33 -3.73
C ASP A 367 10.13 10.82 -3.72
N PRO A 368 10.27 10.10 -2.58
CA PRO A 368 10.00 8.66 -2.52
C PRO A 368 8.60 8.25 -2.98
N THR A 369 7.59 9.09 -2.79
CA THR A 369 6.23 8.81 -3.28
C THR A 369 6.13 8.90 -4.80
N VAL A 370 6.93 9.76 -5.45
CA VAL A 370 7.06 9.81 -6.91
C VAL A 370 7.64 8.49 -7.44
N PHE A 371 8.64 7.91 -6.75
CA PHE A 371 9.14 6.56 -7.10
C PHE A 371 7.99 5.54 -7.08
N ILE A 372 7.25 5.51 -5.97
CA ILE A 372 6.19 4.53 -5.74
C ILE A 372 5.11 4.64 -6.81
N VAL A 373 4.60 5.85 -7.10
CA VAL A 373 3.52 6.02 -8.08
C VAL A 373 4.00 5.80 -9.52
N ALA A 374 5.22 6.21 -9.88
CA ALA A 374 5.75 5.99 -11.23
C ALA A 374 6.06 4.51 -11.53
N SER A 375 6.13 3.68 -10.49
CA SER A 375 6.24 2.22 -10.57
C SER A 375 4.88 1.51 -10.52
N THR A 376 3.79 2.25 -10.23
CA THR A 376 2.45 1.68 -10.04
C THR A 376 1.76 1.48 -11.38
N ARG A 377 1.00 0.39 -11.53
CA ARG A 377 0.13 0.16 -12.69
C ARG A 377 -1.25 0.76 -12.47
N THR A 378 -1.33 2.08 -12.53
CA THR A 378 -2.56 2.86 -12.49
C THR A 378 -3.45 2.55 -13.70
N PRO A 379 -4.78 2.64 -13.57
CA PRO A 379 -5.68 2.70 -14.73
C PRO A 379 -5.42 3.93 -15.62
N PRO A 380 -5.75 3.87 -16.93
CA PRO A 380 -5.63 5.01 -17.83
C PRO A 380 -6.46 6.22 -17.38
N GLY A 381 -5.96 7.42 -17.68
CA GLY A 381 -6.66 8.67 -17.36
C GLY A 381 -6.51 9.14 -15.91
N ILE A 382 -5.69 8.46 -15.10
CA ILE A 382 -5.33 8.88 -13.75
C ILE A 382 -3.95 9.52 -13.80
N ASP A 383 -3.82 10.71 -13.21
CA ASP A 383 -2.54 11.38 -13.02
C ASP A 383 -1.83 10.80 -11.77
N GLU A 384 -0.65 10.20 -11.96
CA GLU A 384 0.12 9.61 -10.87
C GLU A 384 0.50 10.63 -9.78
N PHE A 385 0.65 11.91 -10.10
CA PHE A 385 0.99 12.94 -9.11
C PHE A 385 -0.19 13.26 -8.18
N GLU A 386 -1.43 13.06 -8.65
CA GLU A 386 -2.61 13.16 -7.78
C GLU A 386 -2.67 12.01 -6.77
N ILE A 387 -2.24 10.81 -7.19
CA ILE A 387 -2.08 9.65 -6.32
C ILE A 387 -0.97 9.91 -5.30
N ALA A 388 0.17 10.44 -5.72
CA ALA A 388 1.28 10.79 -4.83
C ALA A 388 0.81 11.80 -3.76
N GLY A 389 0.08 12.85 -4.17
CA GLY A 389 -0.50 13.80 -3.23
C GLY A 389 -1.47 13.15 -2.24
N GLY A 390 -2.31 12.21 -2.70
CA GLY A 390 -3.20 11.43 -1.83
C GLY A 390 -2.44 10.57 -0.81
N LEU A 391 -1.39 9.88 -1.24
CA LEU A 391 -0.53 9.05 -0.38
C LEU A 391 0.21 9.87 0.69
N ARG A 392 0.65 11.08 0.33
CA ARG A 392 1.30 12.04 1.24
C ARG A 392 0.32 12.76 2.17
N GLY A 393 -0.93 12.92 1.72
CA GLY A 393 -1.95 13.74 2.39
C GLY A 393 -1.83 15.24 2.10
N GLU A 394 -0.91 15.67 1.23
CA GLU A 394 -0.72 17.06 0.82
C GLU A 394 -0.31 17.18 -0.66
N PRO A 395 -0.51 18.34 -1.30
CA PRO A 395 -0.09 18.56 -2.68
C PRO A 395 1.42 18.35 -2.88
N LEU A 396 1.80 17.65 -3.94
CA LEU A 396 3.18 17.62 -4.42
C LEU A 396 3.50 18.93 -5.14
N ASP A 397 4.57 19.61 -4.74
CA ASP A 397 5.04 20.80 -5.44
C ASP A 397 5.70 20.43 -6.77
N MET A 398 5.23 21.06 -7.85
CA MET A 398 5.74 20.87 -9.21
C MET A 398 6.05 22.22 -9.86
N VAL A 399 6.98 22.22 -10.81
CA VAL A 399 7.36 23.40 -11.59
C VAL A 399 7.25 23.09 -13.08
N MET A 400 6.90 24.09 -13.89
CA MET A 400 6.92 23.92 -15.34
C MET A 400 8.36 23.82 -15.85
N CYS A 401 8.61 22.85 -16.74
CA CYS A 401 9.82 22.80 -17.55
C CYS A 401 10.02 24.11 -18.32
N GLN A 402 11.28 24.42 -18.65
CA GLN A 402 11.65 25.69 -19.28
C GLN A 402 11.49 25.69 -20.80
N THR A 403 11.52 24.51 -21.44
CA THR A 403 11.51 24.33 -22.91
C THR A 403 10.32 23.52 -23.41
N VAL A 404 9.61 22.79 -22.54
CA VAL A 404 8.46 21.95 -22.89
C VAL A 404 7.30 22.18 -21.94
N ASP A 405 6.06 21.99 -22.42
CA ASP A 405 4.83 22.12 -21.61
C ASP A 405 4.57 20.88 -20.72
N ILE A 406 5.53 20.57 -19.85
CA ILE A 406 5.48 19.45 -18.91
C ILE A 406 5.82 19.97 -17.50
N PRO A 407 4.96 19.78 -16.49
CA PRO A 407 5.34 20.02 -15.11
C PRO A 407 6.16 18.85 -14.55
N VAL A 408 7.11 19.14 -13.65
CA VAL A 408 7.97 18.16 -12.99
C VAL A 408 8.04 18.41 -11.48
N PRO A 409 8.31 17.41 -10.62
CA PRO A 409 8.46 17.61 -9.18
C PRO A 409 9.54 18.64 -8.87
N ALA A 410 9.22 19.68 -8.11
CA ALA A 410 10.06 20.87 -7.91
C ALA A 410 11.40 20.56 -7.21
N THR A 411 11.45 19.47 -6.44
CA THR A 411 12.62 19.07 -5.66
C THR A 411 13.48 17.99 -6.33
N SER A 412 13.20 17.66 -7.60
CA SER A 412 14.00 16.71 -8.38
C SER A 412 15.47 17.14 -8.46
N GLU A 413 16.41 16.20 -8.41
CA GLU A 413 17.85 16.47 -8.47
C GLU A 413 18.28 16.86 -9.89
N PHE A 414 17.79 16.12 -10.90
CA PHE A 414 17.97 16.45 -12.32
C PHE A 414 16.64 16.39 -13.08
N VAL A 415 16.52 17.25 -14.09
CA VAL A 415 15.43 17.30 -15.06
C VAL A 415 16.03 17.39 -16.46
N PHE A 416 15.73 16.41 -17.31
CA PHE A 416 16.08 16.41 -18.72
C PHE A 416 14.83 16.75 -19.53
N GLU A 417 14.86 17.81 -20.30
CA GLU A 417 13.75 18.29 -21.12
C GLU A 417 14.04 18.06 -22.60
N GLY A 418 13.03 17.65 -23.37
CA GLY A 418 13.22 17.41 -24.79
C GLY A 418 12.03 16.82 -25.51
N PHE A 419 12.33 16.15 -26.63
CA PHE A 419 11.31 15.64 -27.54
C PHE A 419 11.58 14.21 -27.99
N VAL A 420 10.50 13.47 -28.23
CA VAL A 420 10.54 12.18 -28.93
C VAL A 420 9.88 12.37 -30.29
N ARG A 421 10.66 12.24 -31.37
CA ARG A 421 10.16 12.50 -32.74
C ARG A 421 9.40 11.32 -33.33
N PRO A 422 8.33 11.57 -34.11
CA PRO A 422 7.61 10.53 -34.86
C PRO A 422 8.56 9.70 -35.73
N GLY A 423 8.43 8.37 -35.67
CA GLY A 423 9.22 7.44 -36.48
C GLY A 423 10.72 7.37 -36.19
N HIS A 424 11.28 8.24 -35.35
CA HIS A 424 12.72 8.23 -35.04
C HIS A 424 13.03 7.13 -34.01
N ARG A 425 13.77 6.11 -34.46
CA ARG A 425 14.17 4.96 -33.65
C ARG A 425 15.64 4.64 -33.85
N GLU A 426 16.28 4.21 -32.77
CA GLU A 426 17.64 3.68 -32.80
C GLU A 426 17.70 2.38 -31.99
N ILE A 427 18.70 1.53 -32.26
CA ILE A 427 18.88 0.27 -31.54
C ILE A 427 19.52 0.58 -30.19
N GLU A 428 18.85 0.20 -29.11
CA GLU A 428 19.34 0.30 -27.75
C GLU A 428 19.01 -1.00 -26.99
N GLY A 429 19.93 -1.45 -26.16
CA GLY A 429 19.69 -2.55 -25.22
C GLY A 429 20.76 -3.60 -25.18
N GLY A 430 20.35 -4.83 -24.84
CA GLY A 430 21.26 -5.73 -24.12
C GLY A 430 21.39 -5.21 -22.71
N PHE A 431 20.47 -5.57 -21.82
CA PHE A 431 20.45 -5.04 -20.45
C PHE A 431 20.06 -6.14 -19.47
N GLY A 432 20.70 -6.19 -18.31
CA GLY A 432 20.29 -7.08 -17.22
C GLY A 432 18.92 -6.69 -16.68
N GLU A 433 17.91 -7.55 -16.83
CA GLU A 433 16.53 -7.27 -16.42
C GLU A 433 16.22 -7.82 -15.02
N TYR A 434 15.15 -7.31 -14.42
CA TYR A 434 14.62 -7.77 -13.12
C TYR A 434 14.31 -9.28 -13.05
N THR A 435 14.19 -9.95 -14.20
CA THR A 435 13.97 -11.40 -14.28
C THR A 435 15.24 -12.21 -14.02
N GLY A 436 16.39 -11.55 -13.94
CA GLY A 436 17.70 -12.20 -13.82
C GLY A 436 18.34 -12.59 -15.15
N TYR A 437 17.71 -12.25 -16.27
CA TYR A 437 18.20 -12.55 -17.62
C TYR A 437 18.42 -11.27 -18.41
N TYR A 438 19.28 -11.33 -19.43
CA TYR A 438 19.49 -10.20 -20.33
C TYR A 438 18.30 -10.04 -21.28
N GLY A 439 17.77 -8.83 -21.34
CA GLY A 439 16.84 -8.39 -22.37
C GLY A 439 17.56 -8.12 -23.68
N GLU A 440 16.89 -8.41 -24.79
CA GLU A 440 17.40 -8.16 -26.14
C GLU A 440 17.56 -6.65 -26.42
N ALA A 441 18.51 -6.30 -27.29
CA ALA A 441 18.56 -4.97 -27.89
C ALA A 441 17.39 -4.77 -28.86
N ARG A 442 16.79 -3.58 -28.86
CA ARG A 442 15.58 -3.29 -29.63
C ARG A 442 15.62 -1.90 -30.25
N SER A 443 14.81 -1.74 -31.30
CA SER A 443 14.54 -0.44 -31.92
C SER A 443 13.60 0.36 -31.02
N ASN A 444 14.15 1.33 -30.28
CA ASN A 444 13.44 2.14 -29.30
C ASN A 444 13.32 3.61 -29.78
N PRO A 445 12.24 4.34 -29.41
CA PRO A 445 12.14 5.79 -29.60
C PRO A 445 13.35 6.50 -29.03
N VAL A 446 13.81 7.53 -29.73
CA VAL A 446 14.91 8.36 -29.25
C VAL A 446 14.34 9.58 -28.55
N PHE A 447 14.71 9.76 -27.28
CA PHE A 447 14.52 11.00 -26.55
C PHE A 447 15.72 11.92 -26.81
N GLU A 448 15.44 13.04 -27.47
CA GLU A 448 16.43 14.09 -27.78
C GLU A 448 16.36 15.16 -26.69
N VAL A 449 17.40 15.22 -25.86
CA VAL A 449 17.52 16.19 -24.77
C VAL A 449 17.92 17.55 -25.34
N THR A 450 17.13 18.58 -25.04
CA THR A 450 17.37 19.97 -25.45
C THR A 450 17.82 20.85 -24.29
N ARG A 451 17.49 20.48 -23.05
CA ARG A 451 17.91 21.19 -21.85
C ARG A 451 18.05 20.22 -20.68
N VAL A 452 19.04 20.48 -19.82
CA VAL A 452 19.13 19.84 -18.51
C VAL A 452 19.05 20.93 -17.45
N THR A 453 18.19 20.76 -16.47
CA THR A 453 18.18 21.58 -15.26
C THR A 453 18.43 20.71 -14.04
N MET A 454 19.12 21.24 -13.03
CA MET A 454 19.47 20.49 -11.82
C MET A 454 19.61 21.39 -10.60
N ARG A 455 19.57 20.77 -9.42
CA ARG A 455 19.93 21.40 -8.14
C ARG A 455 21.43 21.69 -8.08
N ARG A 456 21.84 22.62 -7.22
CA ARG A 456 23.24 22.72 -6.79
C ARG A 456 23.63 21.50 -5.96
N ASN A 457 24.82 20.97 -6.23
CA ASN A 457 25.32 19.74 -5.61
C ASN A 457 24.29 18.59 -5.74
N PRO A 458 23.96 18.20 -6.98
CA PRO A 458 22.88 17.26 -7.21
C PRO A 458 23.26 15.86 -6.73
N ILE A 459 22.27 15.01 -6.43
CA ILE A 459 22.47 13.60 -6.09
C ILE A 459 21.81 12.74 -7.17
N TYR A 460 22.57 11.85 -7.80
CA TYR A 460 21.99 10.96 -8.81
C TYR A 460 21.28 9.78 -8.16
N LEU A 461 20.11 9.38 -8.68
CA LEU A 461 19.42 8.17 -8.24
C LEU A 461 19.47 7.12 -9.35
N GLY A 462 19.95 5.92 -9.01
CA GLY A 462 19.99 4.80 -9.93
C GLY A 462 19.76 3.47 -9.23
N ALA A 463 19.27 2.47 -9.98
CA ALA A 463 19.13 1.10 -9.49
C ALA A 463 19.84 0.09 -10.36
N ARG A 464 20.24 -1.00 -9.71
CA ARG A 464 20.66 -2.23 -10.36
C ARG A 464 19.46 -3.17 -10.57
N GLU A 465 19.13 -3.41 -11.82
CA GLU A 465 18.07 -4.36 -12.25
C GLU A 465 18.60 -5.79 -12.37
N GLN A 466 18.03 -6.79 -11.69
CA GLN A 466 18.64 -8.13 -11.63
C GLN A 466 17.70 -9.21 -11.10
N TRP A 467 18.21 -10.44 -10.98
CA TRP A 467 17.58 -11.52 -10.23
C TRP A 467 17.31 -11.13 -8.77
N TYR A 468 16.11 -11.44 -8.26
CA TYR A 468 15.65 -11.21 -6.89
C TYR A 468 16.67 -11.53 -5.77
N PRO A 469 16.97 -10.61 -4.84
CA PRO A 469 16.32 -9.31 -4.66
C PRO A 469 16.85 -8.23 -5.62
N SER A 470 15.94 -7.38 -6.10
CA SER A 470 16.26 -6.12 -6.78
C SER A 470 15.33 -5.01 -6.29
N GLU A 471 15.76 -3.76 -6.38
CA GLU A 471 15.00 -2.62 -5.90
C GLU A 471 13.67 -2.42 -6.66
N SER A 472 13.70 -2.61 -7.98
CA SER A 472 12.50 -2.64 -8.81
C SER A 472 11.56 -3.80 -8.48
N ALA A 473 12.10 -4.97 -8.13
CA ALA A 473 11.29 -6.14 -7.79
C ALA A 473 10.45 -5.89 -6.54
N PHE A 474 11.06 -5.25 -5.54
CA PHE A 474 10.32 -4.78 -4.38
C PHE A 474 9.33 -3.68 -4.76
N SER A 475 9.80 -2.58 -5.34
CA SER A 475 8.97 -1.37 -5.48
C SER A 475 7.79 -1.56 -6.46
N VAL A 476 8.04 -2.14 -7.64
CA VAL A 476 7.01 -2.32 -8.69
C VAL A 476 5.96 -3.35 -8.28
N GLY A 477 6.40 -4.47 -7.70
CA GLY A 477 5.51 -5.54 -7.25
C GLY A 477 4.56 -5.04 -6.15
N LYS A 478 5.11 -4.34 -5.15
CA LYS A 478 4.35 -3.85 -3.99
C LYS A 478 3.44 -2.67 -4.33
N SER A 479 3.85 -1.75 -5.18
CA SER A 479 2.97 -0.64 -5.57
C SER A 479 1.83 -1.10 -6.49
N SER A 480 2.11 -2.00 -7.45
CA SER A 480 1.09 -2.60 -8.33
C SER A 480 0.10 -3.48 -7.57
N GLN A 481 0.51 -4.09 -6.46
CA GLN A 481 -0.33 -4.88 -5.57
C GLN A 481 -1.53 -4.08 -5.07
N ALA A 482 -1.32 -2.87 -4.58
CA ALA A 482 -2.38 -2.10 -3.93
C ALA A 482 -3.51 -1.69 -4.91
N VAL A 483 -3.14 -1.34 -6.15
CA VAL A 483 -4.12 -1.09 -7.21
C VAL A 483 -4.88 -2.37 -7.59
N ALA A 484 -4.17 -3.48 -7.73
CA ALA A 484 -4.79 -4.77 -8.03
C ALA A 484 -5.74 -5.21 -6.90
N TYR A 485 -5.35 -5.04 -5.64
CA TYR A 485 -6.18 -5.30 -4.46
C TYR A 485 -7.45 -4.46 -4.49
N LYS A 486 -7.34 -3.14 -4.69
CA LYS A 486 -8.49 -2.23 -4.79
C LYS A 486 -9.50 -2.70 -5.84
N THR A 487 -9.00 -3.04 -7.03
CA THR A 487 -9.82 -3.56 -8.13
C THR A 487 -10.51 -4.87 -7.76
N VAL A 488 -9.75 -5.88 -7.33
CA VAL A 488 -10.29 -7.21 -7.04
C VAL A 488 -11.27 -7.18 -5.88
N LYS A 489 -10.97 -6.43 -4.81
CA LYS A 489 -11.87 -6.23 -3.67
C LYS A 489 -13.19 -5.56 -4.06
N SER A 490 -13.15 -4.60 -4.99
CA SER A 490 -14.37 -3.95 -5.47
C SER A 490 -15.27 -4.87 -6.30
N LEU A 491 -14.69 -5.89 -6.93
CA LEU A 491 -15.40 -6.84 -7.81
C LEU A 491 -15.87 -8.09 -7.05
N VAL A 492 -15.11 -8.56 -6.07
CA VAL A 492 -15.34 -9.84 -5.40
C VAL A 492 -15.41 -9.65 -3.87
N PRO A 493 -16.58 -9.80 -3.25
CA PRO A 493 -16.73 -9.72 -1.80
C PRO A 493 -15.91 -10.78 -1.05
N GLY A 494 -15.42 -10.46 0.14
CA GLY A 494 -14.64 -11.40 0.96
C GLY A 494 -13.14 -11.42 0.66
N VAL A 495 -12.64 -10.61 -0.28
CA VAL A 495 -11.20 -10.37 -0.45
C VAL A 495 -10.69 -9.51 0.72
N LEU A 496 -9.78 -10.07 1.51
CA LEU A 496 -9.30 -9.46 2.75
C LEU A 496 -7.95 -8.76 2.55
N ASP A 497 -7.00 -9.44 1.91
CA ASP A 497 -5.65 -8.93 1.69
C ASP A 497 -5.04 -9.56 0.43
N MET A 498 -3.97 -8.96 -0.09
CA MET A 498 -3.28 -9.43 -1.28
C MET A 498 -1.79 -9.15 -1.17
N ARG A 499 -0.97 -10.14 -1.49
CA ARG A 499 0.49 -10.01 -1.57
C ARG A 499 0.93 -10.30 -3.00
N CYS A 500 1.71 -9.40 -3.57
CA CYS A 500 2.29 -9.60 -4.88
C CYS A 500 3.80 -9.41 -4.86
N ASP A 501 4.41 -9.97 -5.89
CA ASP A 501 5.80 -9.81 -6.23
C ASP A 501 5.93 -9.53 -7.74
N VAL A 502 6.99 -8.83 -8.16
CA VAL A 502 7.27 -8.61 -9.59
C VAL A 502 7.52 -9.93 -10.34
N THR A 503 7.85 -11.00 -9.61
CA THR A 503 8.12 -12.37 -10.09
C THR A 503 6.87 -13.12 -10.57
N TYR A 504 5.83 -12.37 -10.97
CA TYR A 504 4.60 -12.86 -11.58
C TYR A 504 3.65 -13.60 -10.63
N GLU A 505 3.85 -13.51 -9.31
CA GLU A 505 3.00 -14.15 -8.31
C GLU A 505 2.06 -13.16 -7.62
N CYS A 506 0.84 -13.60 -7.39
CA CYS A 506 -0.19 -12.95 -6.61
C CYS A 506 -0.78 -13.97 -5.63
N ILE A 507 -0.78 -13.65 -4.34
CA ILE A 507 -1.40 -14.42 -3.28
C ILE A 507 -2.58 -13.60 -2.76
N VAL A 508 -3.79 -14.14 -2.83
CA VAL A 508 -5.02 -13.47 -2.38
C VAL A 508 -5.58 -14.17 -1.16
N LYS A 509 -5.80 -13.40 -0.10
CA LYS A 509 -6.40 -13.87 1.15
C LYS A 509 -7.89 -13.58 1.15
N ILE A 510 -8.72 -14.58 1.42
CA ILE A 510 -10.18 -14.44 1.37
C ILE A 510 -10.90 -14.98 2.61
N ASP A 511 -12.03 -14.37 2.96
CA ASP A 511 -13.08 -15.03 3.72
C ASP A 511 -13.96 -15.81 2.74
N LYS A 512 -13.76 -17.13 2.68
CA LYS A 512 -14.42 -17.98 1.69
C LYS A 512 -15.93 -18.06 1.96
N LEU A 513 -16.74 -17.56 1.03
CA LEU A 513 -18.19 -17.47 1.18
C LEU A 513 -18.96 -18.66 0.58
N PHE A 514 -18.48 -19.25 -0.52
CA PHE A 514 -19.18 -20.33 -1.24
C PHE A 514 -18.22 -21.18 -2.10
N PRO A 515 -18.63 -22.38 -2.55
CA PRO A 515 -17.88 -23.17 -3.54
C PRO A 515 -17.64 -22.42 -4.86
N GLY A 516 -16.41 -22.47 -5.39
CA GLY A 516 -16.02 -21.73 -6.59
C GLY A 516 -15.63 -20.26 -6.33
N HIS A 517 -15.76 -19.75 -5.10
CA HIS A 517 -15.32 -18.40 -4.74
C HIS A 517 -13.82 -18.16 -5.05
N PRO A 518 -12.88 -19.09 -4.77
CA PRO A 518 -11.48 -18.93 -5.16
C PRO A 518 -11.27 -18.81 -6.67
N GLN A 519 -12.04 -19.56 -7.47
CA GLN A 519 -11.98 -19.45 -8.93
C GLN A 519 -12.42 -18.07 -9.42
N GLN A 520 -13.51 -17.53 -8.86
CA GLN A 520 -13.96 -16.17 -9.18
C GLN A 520 -12.89 -15.12 -8.87
N VAL A 521 -12.15 -15.28 -7.77
CA VAL A 521 -11.02 -14.40 -7.42
C VAL A 521 -9.90 -14.51 -8.43
N MET A 522 -9.51 -15.73 -8.84
CA MET A 522 -8.49 -15.94 -9.88
C MET A 522 -8.89 -15.28 -11.20
N ASP A 523 -10.14 -15.46 -11.63
CA ASP A 523 -10.66 -14.85 -12.85
C ASP A 523 -10.68 -13.31 -12.76
N ALA A 524 -11.02 -12.74 -11.60
CA ALA A 524 -10.99 -11.29 -11.38
C ALA A 524 -9.55 -10.74 -11.43
N VAL A 525 -8.59 -11.40 -10.77
CA VAL A 525 -7.17 -11.01 -10.83
C VAL A 525 -6.70 -11.00 -12.28
N TRP A 526 -7.08 -12.00 -13.05
CA TRP A 526 -6.61 -12.18 -14.41
C TRP A 526 -7.31 -11.32 -15.45
N GLY A 527 -8.61 -11.05 -15.27
CA GLY A 527 -9.43 -10.29 -16.18
C GLY A 527 -9.44 -8.79 -15.92
N ALA A 528 -9.20 -8.35 -14.69
CA ALA A 528 -9.41 -6.95 -14.30
C ALA A 528 -8.13 -6.19 -13.86
N THR A 529 -6.99 -6.86 -13.66
CA THR A 529 -5.76 -6.19 -13.18
C THR A 529 -4.75 -5.91 -14.29
N TYR A 530 -4.08 -4.76 -14.22
CA TYR A 530 -3.03 -4.36 -15.17
C TYR A 530 -1.68 -5.05 -14.91
N ALA A 531 -1.50 -5.70 -13.77
CA ALA A 531 -0.23 -6.27 -13.31
C ALA A 531 0.14 -7.64 -13.93
N ARG A 532 -0.77 -8.27 -14.68
CA ARG A 532 -0.53 -9.50 -15.46
C ARG A 532 0.20 -10.59 -14.66
N TYR A 533 -0.34 -10.94 -13.49
CA TYR A 533 0.18 -12.02 -12.66
C TYR A 533 0.01 -13.38 -13.36
N LYS A 534 1.09 -14.17 -13.38
CA LYS A 534 1.15 -15.51 -13.96
C LYS A 534 0.60 -16.54 -12.98
N HIS A 535 1.07 -16.49 -11.74
CA HIS A 535 0.68 -17.38 -10.67
C HIS A 535 -0.30 -16.65 -9.75
N VAL A 536 -1.47 -17.26 -9.51
CA VAL A 536 -2.45 -16.74 -8.55
C VAL A 536 -2.77 -17.83 -7.56
N ILE A 537 -2.45 -17.59 -6.29
CA ILE A 537 -2.70 -18.51 -5.19
C ILE A 537 -3.79 -17.88 -4.32
N VAL A 538 -4.87 -18.60 -4.05
CA VAL A 538 -5.94 -18.13 -3.18
C VAL A 538 -5.91 -18.91 -1.88
N VAL A 539 -5.86 -18.22 -0.76
CA VAL A 539 -5.79 -18.81 0.59
C VAL A 539 -6.91 -18.28 1.49
N ASP A 540 -7.26 -19.04 2.51
CA ASP A 540 -8.26 -18.63 3.50
C ASP A 540 -7.72 -17.53 4.44
N LYS A 541 -8.65 -16.87 5.14
CA LYS A 541 -8.41 -15.79 6.11
C LYS A 541 -7.48 -16.14 7.27
N ASP A 542 -7.21 -17.41 7.47
CA ASP A 542 -6.35 -17.89 8.56
C ASP A 542 -4.87 -18.05 8.16
N ILE A 543 -4.55 -17.89 6.88
CA ILE A 543 -3.18 -17.93 6.37
C ILE A 543 -2.58 -16.52 6.45
N ASP A 544 -1.37 -16.42 6.97
CA ASP A 544 -0.62 -15.17 6.88
C ASP A 544 0.13 -15.13 5.56
N ILE A 545 -0.37 -14.33 4.61
CA ILE A 545 0.22 -14.23 3.28
C ILE A 545 1.59 -13.56 3.29
N TRP A 546 1.95 -12.86 4.38
CA TRP A 546 3.26 -12.22 4.53
C TRP A 546 4.34 -13.20 5.03
N ASP A 547 3.95 -14.38 5.51
CA ASP A 547 4.82 -15.51 5.82
C ASP A 547 4.71 -16.58 4.72
N TYR A 548 5.78 -16.75 3.94
CA TYR A 548 5.79 -17.75 2.87
C TYR A 548 5.69 -19.19 3.38
N ASP A 549 6.14 -19.49 4.60
CA ASP A 549 6.00 -20.83 5.17
C ASP A 549 4.54 -21.14 5.49
N SER A 550 3.76 -20.14 5.93
CA SER A 550 2.31 -20.25 6.12
C SER A 550 1.58 -20.54 4.81
N VAL A 551 1.94 -19.85 3.72
CA VAL A 551 1.37 -20.07 2.38
C VAL A 551 1.76 -21.45 1.84
N HIS A 552 3.04 -21.83 1.99
CA HIS A 552 3.53 -23.14 1.56
C HIS A 552 2.84 -24.29 2.32
N TRP A 553 2.57 -24.11 3.61
CA TRP A 553 1.80 -25.06 4.40
C TRP A 553 0.37 -25.21 3.86
N ALA A 554 -0.30 -24.11 3.50
CA ALA A 554 -1.63 -24.15 2.88
C ALA A 554 -1.60 -24.91 1.55
N LEU A 555 -0.64 -24.61 0.67
CA LEU A 555 -0.43 -25.31 -0.59
C LEU A 555 -0.25 -26.82 -0.37
N SER A 556 0.56 -27.20 0.62
CA SER A 556 0.90 -28.61 0.88
C SER A 556 -0.21 -29.42 1.52
N THR A 557 -1.14 -28.77 2.22
CA THR A 557 -2.17 -29.45 3.04
C THR A 557 -3.59 -29.31 2.51
N ARG A 558 -3.85 -28.34 1.63
CA ARG A 558 -5.21 -28.00 1.16
C ARG A 558 -5.43 -28.27 -0.33
N VAL A 559 -4.35 -28.33 -1.12
CA VAL A 559 -4.43 -28.43 -2.58
C VAL A 559 -4.43 -29.89 -3.04
N ARG A 560 -5.43 -30.25 -3.84
CA ARG A 560 -5.44 -31.46 -4.68
C ARG A 560 -5.27 -31.06 -6.13
N ALA A 561 -4.12 -31.39 -6.72
CA ALA A 561 -3.72 -30.86 -8.03
C ALA A 561 -4.69 -31.18 -9.19
N ASP A 562 -5.42 -32.29 -9.14
CA ASP A 562 -6.41 -32.68 -10.16
C ASP A 562 -7.68 -31.81 -10.13
N ARG A 563 -7.94 -31.12 -9.02
CA ARG A 563 -9.15 -30.33 -8.75
C ARG A 563 -8.87 -28.84 -8.60
N ASP A 564 -7.82 -28.51 -7.85
CA ASP A 564 -7.58 -27.17 -7.29
C ASP A 564 -6.54 -26.37 -8.08
N VAL A 565 -5.94 -26.96 -9.13
CA VAL A 565 -4.98 -26.28 -10.01
C VAL A 565 -5.64 -25.97 -11.34
N ASN A 566 -5.67 -24.69 -11.70
CA ASN A 566 -6.21 -24.18 -12.96
C ASN A 566 -5.07 -23.74 -13.89
N ILE A 567 -5.14 -24.18 -15.15
CA ILE A 567 -4.24 -23.73 -16.21
C ILE A 567 -5.07 -22.91 -17.21
N LEU A 568 -4.77 -21.61 -17.29
CA LEU A 568 -5.42 -20.69 -18.23
C LEU A 568 -4.47 -20.36 -19.39
N PRO A 569 -4.60 -21.01 -20.55
CA PRO A 569 -3.71 -20.80 -21.69
C PRO A 569 -3.95 -19.46 -22.40
N ARG A 570 -2.91 -18.95 -23.06
CA ARG A 570 -2.96 -17.83 -24.03
C ARG A 570 -3.63 -16.56 -23.50
N ARG A 571 -3.12 -16.03 -22.40
CA ARG A 571 -3.47 -14.71 -21.84
C ARG A 571 -2.46 -13.64 -22.23
N ALA A 572 -2.82 -12.38 -22.03
CA ALA A 572 -1.86 -11.28 -22.06
C ALA A 572 -0.78 -11.49 -20.99
N GLY A 573 0.47 -11.48 -21.42
CA GLY A 573 1.66 -11.75 -20.62
C GLY A 573 2.56 -10.55 -20.44
N GLN A 574 3.57 -10.74 -19.59
CA GLN A 574 4.67 -9.80 -19.45
C GLN A 574 5.68 -10.06 -20.55
N TRP A 575 6.13 -9.00 -21.21
CA TRP A 575 7.08 -9.14 -22.31
C TRP A 575 8.42 -9.76 -21.85
N LEU A 576 8.82 -9.46 -20.62
CA LEU A 576 10.09 -9.91 -20.06
C LEU A 576 10.07 -11.33 -19.50
N ASP A 577 8.93 -12.06 -19.51
CA ASP A 577 8.87 -13.45 -19.02
C ASP A 577 9.87 -14.34 -19.78
N PRO A 578 10.92 -14.88 -19.10
CA PRO A 578 11.95 -15.68 -19.74
C PRO A 578 11.47 -17.10 -20.10
N ALA A 579 10.37 -17.57 -19.51
CA ALA A 579 9.81 -18.88 -19.82
C ALA A 579 9.06 -18.92 -21.17
N VAL A 580 8.81 -17.76 -21.77
CA VAL A 580 8.05 -17.64 -23.02
C VAL A 580 9.01 -17.51 -24.20
N SER A 581 8.78 -18.34 -25.23
CA SER A 581 9.57 -18.31 -26.46
C SER A 581 9.46 -16.95 -27.17
N LEU A 582 10.48 -16.56 -27.94
CA LEU A 582 10.47 -15.28 -28.66
C LEU A 582 9.27 -15.11 -29.59
N ARG A 583 8.75 -16.22 -30.15
CA ARG A 583 7.57 -16.24 -31.04
C ARG A 583 6.26 -16.01 -30.29
N GLU A 584 6.25 -16.24 -28.98
CA GLU A 584 5.07 -16.15 -28.13
C GLU A 584 5.15 -14.96 -27.17
N LYS A 585 6.14 -14.07 -27.33
CA LYS A 585 6.28 -12.88 -26.51
C LYS A 585 4.99 -12.06 -26.48
N GLY A 586 4.64 -11.61 -25.27
CA GLY A 586 3.36 -10.94 -25.00
C GLY A 586 2.22 -11.90 -24.64
N TRP A 587 2.39 -13.20 -24.84
CA TRP A 587 1.48 -14.23 -24.32
C TRP A 587 2.07 -14.88 -23.06
N GLN A 588 1.20 -15.43 -22.22
CA GLN A 588 1.58 -16.22 -21.06
C GLN A 588 0.53 -17.31 -20.81
N THR A 589 0.84 -18.29 -19.98
CA THR A 589 -0.12 -19.24 -19.41
C THR A 589 -0.25 -18.95 -17.92
N GLY A 590 -1.47 -18.76 -17.45
CA GLY A 590 -1.77 -18.57 -16.03
C GLY A 590 -1.80 -19.89 -15.28
N LEU A 591 -1.26 -19.89 -14.06
CA LEU A 591 -1.38 -20.98 -13.08
C LEU A 591 -2.18 -20.46 -11.89
N GLY A 592 -3.38 -20.98 -11.71
CA GLY A 592 -4.23 -20.70 -10.57
C GLY A 592 -4.16 -21.85 -9.57
N ILE A 593 -4.09 -21.55 -8.28
CA ILE A 593 -4.10 -22.57 -7.22
C ILE A 593 -5.11 -22.15 -6.16
N ASP A 594 -6.17 -22.95 -5.99
CA ASP A 594 -7.06 -22.87 -4.84
C ASP A 594 -6.42 -23.61 -3.65
N ALA A 595 -5.75 -22.85 -2.78
CA ALA A 595 -5.18 -23.33 -1.54
C ALA A 595 -6.13 -23.07 -0.34
N THR A 596 -7.42 -22.90 -0.60
CA THR A 596 -8.42 -22.80 0.47
C THR A 596 -8.87 -24.18 0.94
N MET A 597 -9.39 -24.28 2.15
CA MET A 597 -9.97 -25.51 2.66
C MET A 597 -11.16 -25.90 1.79
N CYS A 598 -11.19 -27.17 1.36
CA CYS A 598 -12.38 -27.76 0.78
C CYS A 598 -13.50 -27.75 1.83
N ASN A 599 -14.67 -27.18 1.52
CA ASN A 599 -15.82 -27.22 2.43
C ASN A 599 -16.75 -28.42 2.11
N GLU A 600 -16.78 -28.85 0.85
CA GLU A 600 -17.73 -29.84 0.31
C GLU A 600 -17.56 -31.24 0.92
N GLU A 601 -16.32 -31.69 1.15
CA GLU A 601 -16.09 -32.97 1.82
C GLU A 601 -16.59 -32.96 3.27
N TYR A 602 -16.56 -31.81 3.96
CA TYR A 602 -16.97 -31.73 5.37
C TYR A 602 -18.47 -31.51 5.54
N GLU A 603 -19.12 -30.81 4.61
CA GLU A 603 -20.59 -30.76 4.54
C GLU A 603 -21.20 -32.15 4.33
N PHE A 604 -20.47 -33.04 3.65
CA PHE A 604 -20.86 -34.44 3.47
C PHE A 604 -20.70 -35.29 4.74
N TRP A 605 -19.66 -35.06 5.57
CA TRP A 605 -19.37 -35.85 6.78
C TRP A 605 -19.90 -35.27 8.10
N GLY A 606 -20.52 -34.08 8.08
CA GLY A 606 -21.36 -33.57 9.16
C GLY A 606 -20.69 -32.66 10.19
N GLU A 607 -19.36 -32.73 10.42
CA GLU A 607 -18.63 -31.77 11.25
C GLU A 607 -17.16 -31.62 10.80
N LYS A 608 -16.62 -30.39 10.87
CA LYS A 608 -15.21 -30.10 10.63
C LYS A 608 -14.40 -30.49 11.88
N PRO A 609 -13.34 -31.32 11.78
CA PRO A 609 -12.43 -31.51 12.90
C PRO A 609 -11.92 -30.14 13.38
N PRO A 610 -11.92 -29.86 14.69
CA PRO A 610 -11.44 -28.58 15.19
C PRO A 610 -10.00 -28.41 14.74
N ARG A 611 -9.71 -27.27 14.12
CA ARG A 611 -8.36 -26.97 13.71
C ARG A 611 -7.52 -26.74 14.97
N THR A 612 -6.30 -27.28 14.97
CA THR A 612 -5.29 -26.87 15.95
C THR A 612 -4.94 -25.41 15.69
N VAL A 613 -5.52 -24.51 16.48
CA VAL A 613 -5.17 -23.09 16.52
C VAL A 613 -4.53 -22.81 17.88
N ASP A 614 -3.59 -21.87 17.90
CA ASP A 614 -3.03 -21.43 19.17
C ASP A 614 -4.11 -20.71 19.99
N ASP A 615 -4.10 -20.95 21.30
CA ASP A 615 -4.92 -20.18 22.22
C ASP A 615 -4.28 -18.78 22.41
N PRO A 616 -4.95 -17.70 21.97
CA PRO A 616 -4.39 -16.36 22.04
C PRO A 616 -4.15 -15.90 23.49
N GLU A 617 -4.93 -16.38 24.46
CA GLU A 617 -4.72 -16.07 25.87
C GLU A 617 -3.43 -16.72 26.38
N ILE A 618 -3.21 -18.00 26.03
CA ILE A 618 -1.98 -18.71 26.39
C ILE A 618 -0.77 -18.03 25.76
N LEU A 619 -0.83 -17.65 24.48
CA LEU A 619 0.26 -16.95 23.81
C LEU A 619 0.54 -15.58 24.45
N ALA A 620 -0.49 -14.78 24.73
CA ALA A 620 -0.34 -13.47 25.36
C ALA A 620 0.26 -13.58 26.77
N ARG A 621 -0.23 -14.51 27.60
CA ARG A 621 0.32 -14.79 28.93
C ARG A 621 1.77 -15.27 28.87
N THR A 622 2.09 -16.09 27.87
CA THR A 622 3.46 -16.57 27.64
C THR A 622 4.38 -15.43 27.24
N LEU A 623 3.97 -14.58 26.29
CA LEU A 623 4.73 -13.41 25.87
C LEU A 623 4.94 -12.41 27.02
N ALA A 624 3.92 -12.15 27.83
CA ALA A 624 4.05 -11.25 28.99
C ALA A 624 5.06 -11.77 30.03
N LYS A 625 5.09 -13.09 30.26
CA LYS A 625 5.98 -13.70 31.28
C LYS A 625 7.39 -13.99 30.76
N TRP A 626 7.51 -14.38 29.50
CA TRP A 626 8.73 -14.94 28.92
C TRP A 626 9.30 -14.10 27.78
N GLY A 627 8.58 -13.12 27.24
CA GLY A 627 8.96 -12.39 26.02
C GLY A 627 10.40 -11.88 26.01
N ASP A 628 10.85 -11.25 27.09
CA ASP A 628 12.22 -10.72 27.23
C ASP A 628 13.28 -11.80 27.50
N LYS A 629 12.85 -12.99 27.92
CA LYS A 629 13.71 -14.15 28.25
C LYS A 629 13.91 -15.08 27.06
N LEU A 630 13.08 -14.98 26.03
CA LEU A 630 13.17 -15.78 24.82
C LEU A 630 14.19 -15.13 23.87
N ALA A 631 15.47 -15.40 24.08
CA ALA A 631 16.59 -14.76 23.36
C ALA A 631 16.56 -14.95 21.82
N TRP A 632 15.84 -15.95 21.31
CA TRP A 632 15.64 -16.19 19.88
C TRP A 632 14.47 -15.40 19.29
N ARG A 633 13.66 -14.71 20.10
CA ARG A 633 12.65 -13.78 19.60
C ARG A 633 13.40 -12.62 18.96
N LYS A 634 13.32 -12.51 17.64
CA LYS A 634 13.75 -11.29 16.92
C LYS A 634 13.00 -10.12 17.55
N ARG A 635 13.75 -9.12 18.03
CA ARG A 635 13.19 -7.91 18.67
C ARG A 635 12.44 -7.07 17.67
#